data_AF-A0A8S2XBW6-F1
#
_entry.id   AF-A0A8S2XBW6-F1
#
_cell.length_a   1.000
_cell.length_b   1.000
_cell.length_c   1.000
_cell.angle_alpha   90.00
_cell.angle_beta   90.00
_cell.angle_gamma   90.00
#
_symmetry.space_group_name_H-M   'P 1'
#
loop_
_entity.id
_entity.type
_entity.pdbx_description
1 polymer ?
#
loop_
_entity_poly.entity_id
_entity_poly.type
_entity_poly.pdbx_seq_one_letter_code
_entity_poly.pdbx_strand_id
1 'polypeptide(L)' 'SVDHKPNNDEERKRITAAGGWVEFNRVNGNLALSRALGDFIFKRNTDKRAEEQVVT' A
#
# COMPACT_ATOMS: atom_id res chain seq x y z
N SER A 1 -18.44 -2.41 5.63
CA SER A 1 -17.07 -1.89 5.54
C SER A 1 -16.15 -3.08 5.36
N VAL A 2 -15.22 -3.04 4.40
CA VAL A 2 -14.23 -4.12 4.18
C VAL A 2 -12.89 -3.63 4.67
N ASP A 3 -12.24 -4.43 5.51
CA ASP A 3 -10.90 -4.14 6.00
C ASP A 3 -9.89 -4.21 4.86
N HIS A 4 -9.26 -3.09 4.54
CA HIS A 4 -8.19 -3.02 3.55
C HIS A 4 -6.87 -3.46 4.18
N LYS A 5 -6.58 -4.76 4.05
CA LYS A 5 -5.34 -5.37 4.54
C LYS A 5 -4.36 -5.54 3.39
N PRO A 6 -3.04 -5.44 3.64
CA PRO A 6 -2.02 -5.62 2.59
C PRO A 6 -2.07 -6.96 1.86
N ASN A 7 -2.59 -8.02 2.49
CA ASN A 7 -2.73 -9.33 1.89
C ASN A 7 -3.96 -9.49 0.99
N ASN A 8 -4.91 -8.55 0.99
CA ASN A 8 -6.03 -8.56 0.05
C ASN A 8 -5.49 -8.47 -1.38
N ASP A 9 -6.07 -9.21 -2.32
CA ASP A 9 -5.51 -9.33 -3.68
C ASP A 9 -5.40 -7.99 -4.42
N GLU A 10 -6.39 -7.11 -4.31
CA GLU A 10 -6.35 -5.77 -4.92
C GLU A 10 -5.28 -4.88 -4.30
N GLU A 11 -5.16 -4.92 -2.96
CA GLU A 11 -4.20 -4.13 -2.22
C GLU A 11 -2.77 -4.59 -2.52
N ARG A 12 -2.54 -5.91 -2.49
CA ARG A 12 -1.25 -6.52 -2.81
C ARG A 12 -0.80 -6.17 -4.23
N LYS A 13 -1.72 -6.25 -5.22
CA LYS A 13 -1.43 -5.85 -6.61
C LYS A 13 -1.00 -4.39 -6.71
N ARG A 14 -1.73 -3.47 -6.05
CA ARG A 14 -1.36 -2.04 -6.05
C ARG A 14 -0.01 -1.82 -5.38
N ILE A 15 0.22 -2.40 -4.20
CA ILE A 15 1.48 -2.29 -3.45
C ILE A 15 2.66 -2.72 -4.33
N THR A 16 2.57 -3.90 -4.97
CA THR A 16 3.62 -4.39 -5.87
C THR A 16 3.79 -3.50 -7.11
N ALA A 17 2.70 -3.06 -7.73
CA ALA A 17 2.75 -2.19 -8.91
C ALA A 17 3.32 -0.79 -8.61
N ALA A 18 3.25 -0.34 -7.36
CA ALA A 18 3.80 0.91 -6.87
C ALA A 18 5.27 0.78 -6.41
N GLY A 19 5.87 -0.41 -6.50
CA GLY A 19 7.26 -0.69 -6.13
C GLY A 19 7.46 -1.13 -4.67
N GLY A 20 6.38 -1.38 -3.93
CA GLY A 20 6.43 -1.95 -2.58
C GLY A 20 6.32 -3.47 -2.57
N TRP A 21 6.37 -4.06 -1.38
CA TRP A 21 6.13 -5.48 -1.15
C TRP A 21 5.28 -5.72 0.09
N VAL A 22 4.80 -6.95 0.25
CA VAL A 22 4.04 -7.36 1.45
C VAL A 22 4.82 -8.46 2.15
N GLU A 23 5.11 -8.25 3.42
CA GLU A 23 5.83 -9.21 4.27
C GLU A 23 5.15 -9.26 5.65
N PHE A 24 4.90 -10.46 6.19
CA PHE A 24 4.17 -10.64 7.46
C PHE A 24 2.84 -9.86 7.56
N ASN A 25 2.07 -9.82 6.46
CA ASN A 25 0.85 -9.00 6.31
C ASN A 25 1.06 -7.49 6.52
N ARG A 26 2.28 -6.99 6.29
CA ARG A 26 2.65 -5.58 6.37
C ARG A 26 3.20 -5.07 5.05
N VAL A 27 2.82 -3.85 4.69
CA VAL A 27 3.40 -3.08 3.59
C VAL A 27 4.86 -2.76 3.91
N ASN A 28 5.76 -3.18 3.02
CA ASN A 28 7.22 -3.05 3.15
C ASN A 28 7.74 -3.55 4.51
N GLY A 29 7.08 -4.57 5.09
CA GLY A 29 7.39 -5.09 6.42
C GLY A 29 7.05 -4.15 7.60
N ASN A 30 6.54 -2.94 7.33
CA ASN A 30 6.36 -1.89 8.35
C ASN A 30 4.88 -1.68 8.71
N LEU A 31 4.03 -1.35 7.73
CA LEU A 31 2.66 -0.88 7.99
C LEU A 31 1.63 -2.00 7.83
N ALA A 32 0.80 -2.25 8.84
CA ALA A 32 -0.22 -3.33 8.82
C ALA A 32 -1.51 -2.96 8.06
N LEU A 33 -1.63 -1.72 7.59
CA LEU A 33 -2.75 -1.21 6.81
C LEU A 33 -2.29 -0.90 5.40
N SER A 34 -3.15 -1.13 4.41
CA SER A 34 -2.88 -0.77 3.03
C SER A 34 -3.51 0.58 2.64
N ARG A 35 -4.41 1.10 3.47
CA ARG A 35 -5.08 2.40 3.26
C ARG A 35 -5.08 3.22 4.55
N ALA A 36 -4.68 4.48 4.45
CA ALA A 36 -4.59 5.41 5.57
C ALA A 36 -4.43 6.86 5.09
N LEU A 37 -5.03 7.81 5.80
CA LEU A 37 -4.70 9.23 5.64
C LEU A 37 -3.32 9.50 6.26
N GLY A 38 -2.53 10.36 5.62
CA GLY A 38 -1.13 10.57 6.00
C GLY A 38 -0.20 9.56 5.32
N ASP A 39 0.75 9.00 6.08
CA ASP A 39 1.72 8.00 5.60
C ASP A 39 2.46 8.41 4.32
N PHE A 40 2.78 9.71 4.20
CA PHE A 40 3.35 10.32 3.00
C PHE A 40 4.67 9.68 2.54
N ILE A 41 5.38 8.96 3.42
CA ILE A 41 6.58 8.21 3.04
C ILE A 41 6.27 7.06 2.07
N PHE A 42 5.05 6.51 2.10
CA PHE A 42 4.56 5.47 1.19
C PHE A 42 3.83 6.05 -0.03
N LYS A 43 3.76 7.38 -0.16
CA LYS A 43 3.03 8.10 -1.21
C LYS A 43 3.95 9.01 -2.04
N ARG A 44 5.18 8.55 -2.30
CA ARG A 44 6.23 9.33 -2.99
C ARG A 44 6.57 8.82 -4.38
N ASN A 45 5.79 7.88 -4.91
CA ASN A 45 6.02 7.41 -6.27
C ASN A 45 5.57 8.51 -7.26
N THR A 46 6.52 9.14 -7.94
CA THR A 46 6.29 10.26 -8.86
C THR A 46 5.63 9.83 -10.17
N ASP A 47 5.69 8.55 -10.50
CA ASP A 47 5.17 7.99 -11.75
C ASP A 47 3.76 7.41 -11.57
N LYS A 48 3.18 7.54 -10.37
CA LYS A 48 1.89 6.98 -9.99
C LYS A 48 0.96 8.06 -9.45
N ARG A 49 -0.34 7.91 -9.72
CA ARG A 49 -1.36 8.77 -9.11
C ARG A 49 -1.50 8.51 -7.61
N ALA A 50 -2.19 9.39 -6.88
CA ALA A 50 -2.42 9.24 -5.45
C ALA A 50 -3.13 7.92 -5.09
N GLU A 51 -4.06 7.46 -5.92
CA GLU A 51 -4.81 6.22 -5.72
C GLU A 51 -4.01 4.95 -6.06
N GLU A 52 -2.86 5.12 -6.72
CA GLU A 52 -1.98 4.04 -7.17
C GLU A 52 -0.71 3.93 -6.31
N GLN A 53 -0.62 4.70 -5.23
CA GLN A 53 0.49 4.64 -4.29
C GLN A 53 0.48 3.33 -3.49
N VAL A 54 1.61 3.02 -2.84
CA VAL A 54 1.75 1.84 -1.98
C VAL A 54 0.66 1.85 -0.88
N VAL A 55 0.42 3.02 -0.28
CA VAL A 55 -0.68 3.28 0.67
C VAL A 55 -1.59 4.34 0.07
N THR A 56 -2.91 4.16 0.17
CA THR A 56 -3.91 5.15 -0.31
C THR A 56 -4.67 5.78 0.84
#